data_AF-A0A7C3IHJ7-F1
#
_entry.id   AF-A0A7C3IHJ7-F1
#
_cell.length_a   1.000
_cell.length_b   1.000
_cell.length_c   1.000
_cell.angle_alpha   90.00
_cell.angle_beta   90.00
_cell.angle_gamma   90.00
#
_symmetry.space_group_name_H-M   'P 1'
#
loop_
_entity.id
_entity.type
_entity.pdbx_description
1 polymer ?
#
loop_
_entity_poly.entity_id
_entity_poly.type
_entity_poly.pdbx_seq_one_letter_code
_entity_poly.pdbx_strand_id
1 'polypeptide(L)' 'MDIQIFNLLGECVLSVAQMFPSVDSGQTGMSDLLRVDVSGLPAGVYFVRAGDWVGRFLKI' A
#
# COMPACT_ATOMS: atom_id res chain seq x y z
N MET A 1 6.51 8.02 -1.03
CA MET A 1 5.58 7.75 0.08
C MET A 1 5.57 6.24 0.28
N ASP A 2 5.74 5.76 1.51
CA ASP A 2 5.79 4.32 1.78
C ASP A 2 4.43 3.84 2.28
N ILE A 3 3.93 2.77 1.68
CA ILE A 3 2.78 2.02 2.19
C ILE A 3 3.31 0.79 2.92
N GLN A 4 2.85 0.61 4.15
CA GLN A 4 3.16 -0.56 4.97
C GLN A 4 1.87 -1.27 5.37
N ILE A 5 1.85 -2.60 5.30
CA ILE A 5 0.74 -3.44 5.75
C ILE A 5 1.21 -4.31 6.90
N PHE A 6 0.45 -4.30 7.99
CA PHE A 6 0.72 -5.04 9.21
C PHE A 6 -0.37 -6.08 9.46
N ASN A 7 0.01 -7.25 9.96
CA ASN A 7 -0.95 -8.25 10.44
C ASN A 7 -1.43 -7.93 11.87
N LEU A 8 -2.30 -8.78 12.43
CA LEU A 8 -2.82 -8.63 13.80
C LEU A 8 -1.76 -8.67 14.91
N LEU A 9 -0.58 -9.26 14.64
CA LEU A 9 0.54 -9.31 15.58
C LEU A 9 1.41 -8.03 15.52
N GLY A 10 1.11 -7.11 14.59
CA GLY A 10 1.93 -5.92 14.35
C GLY A 10 3.15 -6.17 13.47
N GLU A 11 3.24 -7.33 12.81
CA GLU A 11 4.34 -7.63 11.90
C GLU A 11 4.10 -6.98 10.54
N CYS A 12 5.11 -6.29 10.00
CA CYS A 12 5.05 -5.71 8.65
C CYS A 12 5.16 -6.83 7.61
N VAL A 13 4.04 -7.19 6.99
CA VAL A 13 3.95 -8.28 6.01
C VAL A 13 4.13 -7.82 4.57
N LEU A 14 4.02 -6.51 4.32
CA LEU A 14 4.21 -5.92 3.01
C LEU A 14 4.65 -4.46 3.16
N SER A 15 5.69 -4.06 2.43
CA SER A 15 6.20 -2.69 2.41
C SER A 15 6.48 -2.28 0.96
N VAL A 16 5.77 -1.26 0.48
CA VAL A 16 5.91 -0.73 -0.88
C VAL A 16 6.43 0.69 -0.78
N ALA A 17 7.66 0.88 -1.24
CA ALA A 17 8.23 2.21 -1.44
C ALA A 17 7.83 2.71 -2.83
N GLN A 18 7.21 3.89 -2.92
CA GLN A 18 7.10 4.57 -4.20
C GLN A 18 8.49 5.02 -4.64
N MET A 19 9.08 4.27 -5.58
CA MET A 19 10.12 4.80 -6.44
C MET A 19 9.40 5.59 -7.54
N PHE A 20 9.23 6.90 -7.37
CA PHE A 20 8.76 7.74 -8.47
C PHE A 20 9.85 7.73 -9.55
N PRO A 21 9.63 7.20 -10.77
CA PRO A 21 10.50 7.55 -11.86
C PRO A 21 10.21 9.03 -12.17
N SER A 22 11.23 9.88 -12.08
CA SER A 22 11.16 11.24 -12.59
C SER A 22 10.95 11.18 -14.10
N VAL A 23 9.71 11.27 -14.56
CA VAL A 23 9.42 11.39 -15.99
C VAL A 23 8.46 12.55 -16.21
N ASP A 24 8.94 13.45 -17.06
CA ASP A 24 8.34 14.68 -17.51
C ASP A 24 6.91 14.53 -18.03
N SER A 25 6.13 15.56 -17.74
CA SER A 25 4.99 16.09 -18.50
C SER A 25 4.34 15.18 -19.56
N GLY A 26 3.10 14.71 -19.32
CA GLY A 26 2.20 14.43 -20.45
C GLY A 26 1.17 13.29 -20.34
N GLN A 27 0.98 12.62 -19.19
CA GLN A 27 -0.08 11.61 -19.06
C GLN A 27 -1.00 11.91 -17.87
N THR A 28 -2.00 12.75 -18.11
CA THR A 28 -3.17 12.91 -17.25
C THR A 28 -3.99 11.61 -17.26
N GLY A 29 -3.98 10.83 -16.17
CA GLY A 29 -5.06 9.85 -15.97
C GLY A 29 -4.83 8.67 -15.02
N MET A 30 -3.60 8.33 -14.59
CA MET A 30 -3.40 7.11 -13.78
C MET A 30 -2.25 7.15 -12.75
N SER A 31 -1.51 8.26 -12.67
CA SER A 31 -0.33 8.45 -11.82
C SER A 31 -0.63 8.58 -10.32
N ASP A 32 -1.87 8.88 -9.95
CA ASP A 32 -2.18 9.39 -8.61
C ASP A 32 -2.72 8.33 -7.65
N LEU A 33 -3.01 7.12 -8.13
CA LEU A 33 -3.53 6.04 -7.29
C LEU A 33 -2.53 4.88 -7.21
N LEU A 34 -1.73 4.89 -6.14
CA LEU A 34 -0.89 3.75 -5.77
C LEU A 34 -1.79 2.54 -5.47
N ARG A 35 -1.64 1.48 -6.27
CA ARG A 35 -2.33 0.21 -6.06
C ARG A 35 -1.36 -0.79 -5.44
N VAL A 36 -1.82 -1.50 -4.42
CA VAL A 36 -1.06 -2.56 -3.76
C VAL A 36 -1.79 -3.86 -3.98
N ASP A 37 -1.11 -4.84 -4.58
CA ASP A 37 -1.64 -6.19 -4.68
C ASP A 37 -1.50 -6.90 -3.32
N VAL A 38 -2.63 -7.40 -2.81
CA VAL A 38 -2.72 -8.13 -1.54
C VAL A 38 -3.17 -9.57 -1.74
N SER A 39 -3.24 -10.05 -2.99
CA SER A 39 -3.70 -11.40 -3.35
C SER A 39 -2.96 -12.50 -2.57
N GLY A 40 -1.65 -12.32 -2.37
CA GLY A 40 -0.77 -13.26 -1.66
C GLY A 40 -0.91 -13.28 -0.13
N LEU A 41 -1.68 -12.35 0.46
CA LEU A 41 -1.89 -12.35 1.92
C LEU A 41 -2.89 -13.46 2.31
N PRO A 42 -2.72 -14.13 3.46
CA PRO A 42 -3.78 -14.99 4.01
C PRO A 42 -5.08 -14.24 4.32
N ALA A 43 -6.18 -14.96 4.52
CA ALA A 43 -7.40 -14.35 5.06
C ALA A 43 -7.13 -13.80 6.47
N GLY A 44 -7.65 -12.61 6.77
CA GLY A 44 -7.38 -11.95 8.06
C GLY A 44 -7.59 -10.44 8.05
N VAL A 45 -7.42 -9.84 9.23
CA VAL A 45 -7.45 -8.38 9.40
C VAL A 45 -6.06 -7.82 9.27
N TYR A 46 -5.94 -6.73 8.51
CA TYR A 46 -4.68 -6.05 8.26
C TYR A 46 -4.82 -4.56 8.54
N PHE A 47 -3.73 -3.95 9.02
CA PHE A 47 -3.60 -2.51 9.22
C PHE A 47 -2.70 -1.93 8.14
N VAL A 48 -3.05 -0.76 7.63
CA VAL A 48 -2.30 -0.07 6.58
C VAL A 48 -1.82 1.27 7.12
N ARG A 49 -0.55 1.58 6.90
CA ARG A 49 0.04 2.89 7.16
C ARG A 49 0.52 3.49 5.84
N ALA A 50 0.11 4.71 5.54
CA ALA A 50 0.52 5.47 4.37
C ALA A 50 0.75 6.93 4.77
N GLY A 51 2.01 7.32 4.99
CA GLY A 51 2.32 8.63 5.60
C GLY A 51 1.64 8.79 6.96
N ASP A 52 0.83 9.84 7.10
CA ASP A 52 0.05 10.14 8.32
C ASP A 52 -1.30 9.42 8.37
N TRP A 53 -1.69 8.72 7.29
CA TRP A 53 -2.92 7.96 7.25
C TRP A 53 -2.74 6.54 7.80
N VAL A 54 -3.73 6.11 8.59
CA VAL A 54 -3.84 4.75 9.11
C VAL A 54 -5.24 4.21 8.84
N GLY A 55 -5.32 3.00 8.31
CA GLY A 55 -6.59 2.30 8.07
C GLY A 55 -6.49 0.80 8.30
N ARG A 56 -7.58 0.08 8.05
CA ARG A 56 -7.64 -1.38 8.15
C ARG A 56 -8.55 -1.99 7.10
N PHE A 57 -8.30 -3.24 6.73
CA PHE A 57 -9.19 -4.03 5.87
C PHE A 57 -9.26 -5.48 6.34
N LEU A 58 -10.33 -6.17 5.93
CA LEU A 58 -10.51 -7.61 6.08
C LEU A 58 -10.24 -8.25 4.71
N LYS A 59 -9.29 -9.19 4.65
CA LYS A 59 -9.13 -10.10 3.51
C LYS A 59 -9.96 -11.36 3.74
N ILE A 60 -10.88 -11.62 2.82
CA ILE A 60 -11.76 -12.81 2.81
C ILE A 60 -11.20 -13.82 1.81
#